data_AF-A0A924NAP7-F1
#
_entry.id   AF-A0A924NAP7-F1
#
_cell.length_a   1.000
_cell.length_b   1.000
_cell.length_c   1.000
_cell.angle_alpha   90.00
_cell.angle_beta   90.00
_cell.angle_gamma   90.00
#
_symmetry.space_group_name_H-M   'P 1'
#
loop_
_entity.id
_entity.type
_entity.pdbx_description
1 polymer ?
#
loop_
_entity_poly.entity_id
_entity_poly.type
_entity_poly.pdbx_seq_one_letter_code
_entity_poly.pdbx_strand_id
1 'polypeptide(L)'
;PWDREAVLASVRRTGRCLIVHEDTTTAGFGAEIAAVLGREAFWFLDAPVERLTVEDVPMPYHPVLLQAVLPSAEMIAARIGAILAV
;
A
#
# COMPACT_ATOMS: atom_id res chain seq x y z
N PRO A 1 4.37 7.63 -16.65
CA PRO A 1 3.77 8.62 -15.73
C PRO A 1 2.52 8.01 -15.12
N TRP A 2 2.36 8.05 -13.80
CA TRP A 2 1.16 7.54 -13.12
C TRP A 2 0.21 8.69 -12.75
N ASP A 3 -1.07 8.40 -12.60
CA ASP A 3 -2.10 9.40 -12.29
C ASP A 3 -2.06 9.80 -10.80
N ARG A 4 -1.06 10.61 -10.47
CA ARG A 4 -0.87 11.15 -9.11
C ARG A 4 -2.01 12.08 -8.69
N GLU A 5 -2.64 12.76 -9.65
CA GLU A 5 -3.68 13.74 -9.36
C GLU A 5 -4.93 13.05 -8.81
N ALA A 6 -5.36 11.94 -9.43
CA ALA A 6 -6.47 11.13 -8.93
C ALA A 6 -6.19 10.59 -7.52
N VAL A 7 -4.99 10.08 -7.27
CA VAL A 7 -4.62 9.55 -5.95
C VAL A 7 -4.57 10.63 -4.89
N LEU A 8 -3.95 11.79 -5.18
CA LEU A 8 -3.92 12.93 -4.26
C LEU A 8 -5.31 13.47 -3.96
N ALA A 9 -6.19 13.58 -4.97
CA ALA A 9 -7.57 14.00 -4.77
C ALA A 9 -8.34 13.02 -3.86
N SER A 10 -8.15 11.72 -4.04
CA SER A 10 -8.76 10.70 -3.18
C SER A 10 -8.24 10.79 -1.74
N VAL A 11 -6.92 10.87 -1.54
CA VAL A 11 -6.31 10.93 -0.21
C VAL A 11 -6.69 12.21 0.52
N ARG A 12 -6.77 13.36 -0.16
CA ARG A 12 -7.27 14.62 0.46
C ARG A 12 -8.71 14.50 0.97
N ARG A 13 -9.52 13.62 0.37
CA ARG A 13 -10.90 13.37 0.78
C ARG A 13 -11.01 12.32 1.88
N THR A 14 -10.15 11.30 1.89
CA THR A 14 -10.27 10.16 2.83
C THR A 14 -9.32 10.22 4.02
N GLY A 15 -8.26 11.04 3.92
CA GLY A 15 -7.19 11.19 4.90
C GLY A 15 -6.32 9.95 5.12
N ARG A 16 -6.54 8.86 4.37
CA ARG A 16 -5.92 7.56 4.60
C ARG A 16 -5.62 6.87 3.28
N CYS A 17 -4.53 6.11 3.21
CA CYS A 17 -4.11 5.38 2.02
C CYS A 17 -3.47 4.03 2.38
N LEU A 18 -3.95 2.97 1.75
CA LEU A 18 -3.31 1.65 1.73
C LEU A 18 -2.88 1.36 0.29
N ILE A 19 -1.59 1.21 0.05
CA ILE A 19 -1.03 0.85 -1.24
C ILE A 19 -0.87 -0.68 -1.29
N VAL A 20 -1.36 -1.33 -2.34
CA VAL A 20 -1.32 -2.78 -2.49
C VAL A 20 -0.73 -3.16 -3.84
N HIS A 21 0.28 -4.03 -3.86
CA HIS A 21 0.82 -4.62 -5.09
C HIS A 21 1.58 -5.93 -4.81
N GLU A 22 1.77 -6.76 -5.83
CA GLU A 22 2.41 -8.09 -5.71
C GLU A 22 3.94 -8.05 -5.81
N ASP A 23 4.54 -6.91 -6.15
CA ASP A 23 6.00 -6.79 -6.11
C ASP A 23 6.51 -6.66 -4.66
N THR A 24 7.80 -6.89 -4.49
CA THR A 24 8.55 -6.78 -3.24
C THR A 24 8.45 -5.39 -2.62
N THR A 25 8.66 -5.35 -1.31
CA THR A 25 8.41 -4.16 -0.48
C THR A 25 9.50 -3.11 -0.68
N THR A 26 10.76 -3.52 -0.69
CA THR A 26 11.91 -2.61 -0.74
C THR A 26 12.13 -2.09 -2.14
N ALA A 27 12.28 -0.76 -2.27
CA ALA A 27 12.45 -0.07 -3.55
C ALA A 27 11.35 -0.34 -4.60
N GLY A 28 10.21 -0.91 -4.20
CA GLY A 28 9.05 -1.13 -5.05
C GLY A 28 8.28 0.16 -5.37
N PHE A 29 7.40 0.10 -6.36
CA PHE A 29 6.65 1.26 -6.84
C PHE A 29 5.78 1.93 -5.76
N GLY A 30 5.29 1.16 -4.79
CA GLY A 30 4.56 1.72 -3.65
C GLY A 30 5.37 2.70 -2.81
N ALA A 31 6.72 2.62 -2.83
CA ALA A 31 7.58 3.61 -2.17
C ALA A 31 7.51 4.99 -2.84
N GLU A 32 7.43 5.05 -4.18
CA GLU A 32 7.29 6.30 -4.93
C GLU A 32 5.93 6.96 -4.64
N ILE A 33 4.85 6.18 -4.62
CA ILE A 33 3.51 6.68 -4.26
C ILE A 33 3.52 7.23 -2.83
N ALA A 34 4.08 6.49 -1.86
CA ALA A 34 4.17 6.93 -0.48
C ALA A 34 5.01 8.21 -0.33
N ALA A 35 6.12 8.33 -1.07
CA ALA A 35 6.96 9.54 -1.08
C ALA A 35 6.21 10.76 -1.63
N VAL A 36 5.45 10.60 -2.73
CA VAL A 36 4.62 11.68 -3.28
C VAL A 36 3.53 12.09 -2.29
N LEU A 37 2.84 11.13 -1.66
CA LEU A 37 1.83 11.42 -0.63
C LEU A 37 2.43 12.14 0.58
N GLY A 38 3.58 11.68 1.07
CA GLY A 38 4.32 12.33 2.14
C GLY A 38 4.78 13.74 1.79
N ARG A 39 5.10 14.02 0.52
CA ARG A 39 5.52 15.35 0.07
C ARG A 39 4.34 16.30 -0.18
N GLU A 40 3.26 15.82 -0.81
CA GLU A 40 2.20 16.67 -1.37
C GLU A 40 0.86 16.60 -0.61
N ALA A 41 0.70 15.65 0.30
CA ALA A 41 -0.52 15.42 1.05
C ALA A 41 -0.32 15.25 2.57
N PHE A 42 0.89 15.53 3.09
CA PHE A 42 1.21 15.33 4.52
C PHE A 42 0.15 15.86 5.49
N TRP A 43 -0.29 17.11 5.30
CA TRP A 43 -1.28 17.77 6.16
C TRP A 43 -2.70 17.23 6.05
N PHE A 44 -2.97 16.39 5.04
CA PHE A 44 -4.27 15.76 4.85
C PHE A 44 -4.29 14.32 5.36
N LEU A 45 -3.17 13.77 5.84
CA LEU A 45 -3.10 12.40 6.32
C LEU A 45 -3.50 12.32 7.80
N ASP A 46 -4.58 11.58 8.08
CA ASP A 46 -5.05 11.26 9.43
C ASP A 46 -4.35 10.01 10.00
N ALA A 47 -3.73 9.20 9.14
CA ALA A 47 -2.97 8.01 9.52
C ALA A 47 -1.74 7.85 8.59
N PRO A 48 -0.71 7.09 9.02
CA PRO A 48 0.42 6.76 8.17
C PRO A 48 -0.01 6.12 6.84
N VAL A 49 0.73 6.42 5.77
CA VAL A 49 0.57 5.69 4.51
C VAL A 49 1.08 4.26 4.70
N GLU A 50 0.17 3.29 4.60
CA GLU A 50 0.50 1.87 4.74
C GLU A 50 0.73 1.23 3.37
N ARG A 51 1.56 0.17 3.36
CA ARG A 51 1.84 -0.62 2.16
C ARG A 51 1.66 -2.10 2.48
N LEU A 52 0.88 -2.81 1.67
CA LEU A 52 0.70 -4.25 1.73
C LEU A 52 1.25 -4.86 0.44
N THR A 53 2.39 -5.51 0.57
CA THR A 53 3.23 -5.96 -0.54
C THR A 53 3.83 -7.33 -0.22
N VAL A 54 4.42 -7.97 -1.22
CA VAL A 54 5.20 -9.20 -1.00
C VAL A 54 6.44 -8.85 -0.16
N GLU A 55 6.80 -9.71 0.79
CA GLU A 55 8.04 -9.59 1.56
C GLU A 55 9.27 -9.66 0.63
N ASP A 56 10.43 -9.19 1.08
CA ASP A 56 11.66 -9.18 0.27
C ASP A 56 12.28 -10.59 0.18
N VAL A 57 11.55 -11.51 -0.44
CA VAL A 57 11.89 -12.91 -0.62
C VAL A 57 11.78 -13.29 -2.11
N PRO A 58 12.58 -14.27 -2.59
CA PRO A 58 12.40 -14.81 -3.93
C PRO A 58 11.00 -15.41 -4.09
N MET A 59 10.38 -15.13 -5.24
CA MET A 59 9.01 -15.58 -5.50
C MET A 59 8.91 -17.12 -5.49
N PRO A 60 8.08 -17.71 -4.60
CA PRO A 60 7.97 -19.16 -4.52
C PRO A 60 7.23 -19.76 -5.71
N TYR A 61 7.67 -20.92 -6.20
CA TYR A 61 6.95 -21.68 -7.22
C TYR A 61 5.83 -22.55 -6.63
N HIS A 62 6.02 -23.09 -5.42
CA HIS A 62 5.05 -23.98 -4.81
C HIS A 62 3.73 -23.21 -4.52
N PRO A 63 2.56 -23.67 -4.99
CA PRO A 63 1.31 -22.89 -4.94
C PRO A 63 0.93 -22.41 -3.54
N VAL A 64 1.11 -23.25 -2.53
CA VAL A 64 0.83 -22.89 -1.12
C VAL A 64 1.75 -21.76 -0.64
N LEU A 65 3.02 -21.77 -1.04
CA LEU A 65 3.97 -20.73 -0.65
C LEU A 65 3.74 -19.45 -1.43
N LEU A 66 3.38 -19.56 -2.72
CA LEU A 66 3.01 -18.42 -3.55
C LEU A 66 1.79 -17.69 -2.96
N GLN A 67 0.74 -18.42 -2.58
CA GLN A 67 -0.44 -17.85 -1.94
C GLN A 67 -0.13 -17.23 -0.58
N ALA A 68 0.84 -17.78 0.16
CA ALA A 68 1.23 -17.25 1.47
C ALA A 68 1.94 -15.89 1.39
N VAL A 69 2.59 -15.58 0.27
CA VAL A 69 3.33 -14.31 0.11
C VAL A 69 2.50 -13.23 -0.59
N LEU A 70 1.52 -13.61 -1.42
CA LEU A 70 0.69 -12.67 -2.16
C LEU A 70 -0.34 -11.96 -1.27
N PRO A 71 -0.59 -10.65 -1.46
CA PRO A 71 -1.68 -9.96 -0.80
C PRO A 71 -3.05 -10.60 -1.08
N SER A 72 -3.77 -11.05 -0.05
CA SER A 72 -5.14 -11.57 -0.18
C SER A 72 -6.20 -10.51 0.17
N ALA A 73 -7.46 -10.77 -0.23
CA ALA A 73 -8.58 -9.91 0.13
C ALA A 73 -8.77 -9.80 1.67
N GLU A 74 -8.54 -10.90 2.39
CA GLU A 74 -8.60 -10.95 3.85
C GLU A 74 -7.50 -10.08 4.47
N MET A 75 -6.27 -10.16 3.95
CA MET A 75 -5.15 -9.32 4.40
C MET A 75 -5.44 -7.84 4.14
N ILE A 76 -5.97 -7.50 2.96
CA ILE A 76 -6.36 -6.13 2.61
C ILE A 76 -7.44 -5.62 3.58
N ALA A 77 -8.49 -6.40 3.82
CA ALA A 77 -9.56 -6.02 4.75
C ALA A 77 -9.05 -5.82 6.18
N ALA A 78 -8.20 -6.73 6.68
CA ALA A 78 -7.59 -6.62 7.99
C ALA A 78 -6.73 -5.35 8.12
N ARG A 79 -5.92 -5.04 7.10
CA ARG A 79 -5.10 -3.82 7.08
C ARG A 79 -5.93 -2.55 7.03
N ILE A 80 -7.00 -2.51 6.23
CA ILE A 80 -7.95 -1.39 6.22
C ILE A 80 -8.56 -1.19 7.61
N GLY A 81 -9.00 -2.28 8.27
CA GLY A 81 -9.52 -2.22 9.63
C GLY A 81 -8.53 -1.62 10.64
N ALA A 82 -7.25 -2.00 10.55
CA ALA A 82 -6.20 -1.44 11.40
C ALA A 82 -5.98 0.07 11.17
N ILE A 83 -5.98 0.53 9.91
CA ILE A 83 -5.82 1.94 9.56
C ILE A 83 -7.01 2.79 10.04
N LEU A 84 -8.22 2.24 10.03
CA LEU A 84 -9.43 2.93 10.50
C LEU A 84 -9.52 3.03 12.02
N ALA A 85 -8.75 2.22 12.75
CA ALA A 85 -8.73 2.20 14.22
C ALA A 85 -7.77 3.23 14.84
N VAL A 86 -6.94 3.89 14.01
CA VAL A 86 -6.07 5.02 14.37
C VAL A 86 -6.86 6.32 14.34
#